data_AF-A0A9E3FNW8-F1
#
_entry.id   AF-A0A9E3FNW8-F1
#
_cell.length_a   1.000
_cell.length_b   1.000
_cell.length_c   1.000
_cell.angle_alpha   90.00
_cell.angle_beta   90.00
_cell.angle_gamma   90.00
#
_symmetry.space_group_name_H-M   'P 1'
#
loop_
_entity.id
_entity.type
_entity.pdbx_description
1 polymer ?
#
loop_
_entity_poly.entity_id
_entity_poly.type
_entity_poly.pdbx_seq_one_letter_code
_entity_poly.pdbx_strand_id
1 'polypeptide(L)'
;MVPLLAIAGGMPFWLACLIGAAAGGGIGVLMTPRSAFPQLDASGVARGKIAFVRELLTDAAPLSPRLDAAAKAIRAPQIAARVRHLASLARGIFVALEKDPLRVERVRRFLTYYLPRAAEIAEAYAALEQSALPDAARLASTGELIDRLDAAFTRYAANLRDADLDKLDIELKLLKSSLDEDLGPAIAPARTTAEITANQGKGRA
;
A
#
# COMPACT_ATOMS: atom_id res chain seq x y z
N MET A 1 26.93 10.72 -86.39
CA MET A 1 27.60 11.51 -85.34
C MET A 1 27.50 10.73 -84.02
N VAL A 2 28.65 10.47 -83.40
CA VAL A 2 28.89 9.89 -82.04
C VAL A 2 28.46 10.92 -80.96
N PRO A 3 28.23 10.64 -79.63
CA PRO A 3 28.41 9.42 -78.79
C PRO A 3 27.15 8.99 -77.97
N LEU A 4 26.97 7.79 -77.39
CA LEU A 4 27.79 6.88 -76.55
C LEU A 4 27.67 7.16 -75.02
N LEU A 5 27.46 6.08 -74.25
CA LEU A 5 27.58 5.92 -72.76
C LEU A 5 26.53 6.67 -71.91
N ALA A 6 26.03 6.22 -70.76
CA ALA A 6 26.13 5.02 -69.92
C ALA A 6 24.98 5.17 -68.87
N ILE A 7 24.29 4.13 -68.42
CA ILE A 7 24.39 3.53 -67.06
C ILE A 7 23.03 2.80 -66.93
N ALA A 8 22.93 1.50 -67.15
CA ALA A 8 23.28 0.42 -66.23
C ALA A 8 22.52 0.50 -64.89
N GLY A 9 21.59 -0.44 -64.71
CA GLY A 9 21.20 -0.93 -63.40
C GLY A 9 20.00 -0.23 -62.77
N GLY A 10 18.82 -0.84 -62.92
CA GLY A 10 17.80 -0.74 -61.90
C GLY A 10 18.37 -1.27 -60.58
N MET A 11 18.83 -0.37 -59.71
CA MET A 11 19.18 -0.70 -58.34
C MET A 11 18.02 -0.31 -57.41
N PRO A 12 17.43 -1.27 -56.67
CA PRO A 12 16.25 -1.02 -55.87
C PRO A 12 16.57 -0.10 -54.69
N PHE A 13 15.78 0.95 -54.54
CA PHE A 13 15.82 1.94 -53.45
C PHE A 13 15.79 1.35 -52.02
N TRP A 14 15.50 0.06 -51.90
CA TRP A 14 15.53 -0.70 -50.64
C TRP A 14 16.93 -0.84 -50.01
N LEU A 15 18.01 -0.73 -50.79
CA LEU A 15 19.39 -0.78 -50.24
C LEU A 15 19.77 0.47 -49.43
N ALA A 16 19.11 1.62 -49.66
CA ALA A 16 19.35 2.84 -48.89
C ALA A 16 18.82 2.75 -47.45
N CYS A 17 17.73 2.01 -47.22
CA CYS A 17 17.18 1.81 -45.86
C CYS A 17 18.04 0.87 -45.00
N LEU A 18 18.82 -0.05 -45.61
CA LEU A 18 19.70 -0.95 -44.85
C LEU A 18 21.01 -0.29 -44.41
N ILE A 19 21.53 0.71 -45.14
CA ILE A 19 22.77 1.41 -44.75
C ILE A 19 22.48 2.52 -43.72
N GLY A 20 21.30 3.14 -43.74
CA GLY A 20 20.86 4.08 -42.70
C GLY A 20 20.70 3.43 -41.30
N ALA A 21 20.31 2.15 -41.25
CA ALA A 21 20.18 1.40 -40.01
C ALA A 21 21.53 0.97 -39.39
N ALA A 22 22.61 0.87 -40.19
CA ALA A 22 23.93 0.49 -39.70
C ALA A 22 24.75 1.67 -39.13
N ALA A 23 24.51 2.91 -39.58
CA ALA A 23 25.20 4.10 -39.07
C ALA A 23 24.53 4.74 -37.85
N GLY A 24 23.24 4.49 -37.61
CA GLY A 24 22.50 5.03 -36.45
C GLY A 24 22.52 4.16 -35.19
N GLY A 25 22.79 2.86 -35.32
CA GLY A 25 22.72 1.91 -34.19
C GLY A 25 23.98 1.84 -33.32
N GLY A 26 25.15 2.24 -33.84
CA GLY A 26 26.44 2.07 -33.14
C GLY A 26 26.77 3.16 -32.11
N ILE A 27 26.26 4.39 -32.30
CA ILE A 27 26.71 5.55 -31.50
C ILE A 27 25.89 5.73 -30.20
N GLY A 28 24.64 5.27 -30.14
CA GLY A 28 23.86 5.29 -28.91
C GLY A 28 24.27 4.21 -27.89
N VAL A 29 24.97 3.16 -28.34
CA VAL A 29 25.36 2.01 -27.52
C VAL A 29 26.73 2.21 -26.86
N LEU A 30 27.58 3.10 -27.35
CA LEU A 30 28.92 3.34 -26.80
C LEU A 30 28.93 4.29 -25.59
N MET A 31 27.82 5.00 -25.32
CA MET A 31 27.71 5.95 -24.20
C MET A 31 26.56 5.64 -23.23
N THR A 32 26.20 4.36 -23.06
CA THR A 32 25.44 3.95 -21.87
C THR A 32 26.46 3.55 -20.79
N PRO A 33 26.74 4.40 -19.76
CA PRO A 33 27.54 3.98 -18.62
C PRO A 33 26.69 3.02 -17.79
N ARG A 34 26.60 1.77 -18.22
CA ARG A 34 25.99 0.71 -17.44
C ARG A 34 26.95 0.38 -16.31
N SER A 35 26.55 0.81 -15.11
CA SER A 35 26.90 0.22 -13.81
C SER A 35 28.40 0.07 -13.53
N ALA A 36 29.09 1.19 -13.31
CA ALA A 36 30.49 1.17 -12.86
C ALA A 36 30.65 0.83 -11.35
N PHE A 37 29.59 0.86 -10.53
CA PHE A 37 29.74 0.60 -9.09
C PHE A 37 28.55 -0.11 -8.41
N PRO A 38 28.26 -1.38 -8.76
CA PRO A 38 27.22 -2.17 -8.08
C PRO A 38 27.40 -2.26 -6.55
N GLN A 39 28.63 -2.15 -6.03
CA GLN A 39 28.91 -2.15 -4.59
C GLN A 39 28.60 -0.79 -3.91
N LEU A 40 28.80 0.34 -4.60
CA LEU A 40 28.42 1.66 -4.08
C LEU A 40 26.90 1.83 -4.11
N ASP A 41 26.24 1.35 -5.17
CA ASP A 41 24.78 1.35 -5.29
C ASP A 41 24.13 0.46 -4.22
N ALA A 42 24.66 -0.74 -3.96
CA ALA A 42 24.17 -1.60 -2.88
C ALA A 42 24.27 -0.92 -1.50
N SER A 43 25.38 -0.23 -1.22
CA SER A 43 25.58 0.49 0.04
C SER A 43 24.70 1.75 0.17
N GLY A 44 24.46 2.46 -0.94
CA GLY A 44 23.59 3.64 -1.00
C GLY A 44 22.12 3.26 -0.86
N VAL A 45 21.68 2.22 -1.58
CA VAL A 45 20.33 1.65 -1.49
C VAL A 45 20.07 1.08 -0.09
N ALA A 46 21.03 0.37 0.51
CA ALA A 46 20.88 -0.13 1.88
C ALA A 46 20.72 1.02 2.90
N ARG A 47 21.53 2.08 2.80
CA ARG A 47 21.38 3.27 3.65
C ARG A 47 20.04 3.98 3.47
N GLY A 48 19.59 4.14 2.22
CA GLY A 48 18.28 4.72 1.90
C GLY A 48 17.12 3.90 2.48
N LYS A 49 17.18 2.57 2.37
CA LYS A 49 16.18 1.67 2.97
C LYS A 49 16.15 1.76 4.49
N ILE A 50 17.30 1.84 5.15
CA ILE A 50 17.38 1.99 6.61
C ILE A 50 16.77 3.34 7.04
N ALA A 51 17.07 4.42 6.34
CA ALA A 51 16.48 5.73 6.62
C ALA A 51 14.96 5.71 6.42
N PHE A 52 14.48 5.09 5.34
CA PHE A 52 13.06 4.94 5.06
C PHE A 52 12.33 4.06 6.10
N VAL A 53 12.94 2.97 6.54
CA VAL A 53 12.40 2.14 7.65
C VAL A 53 12.26 2.96 8.92
N ARG A 54 13.28 3.75 9.27
CA ARG A 54 13.24 4.60 10.46
C ARG A 54 12.10 5.60 10.38
N GLU A 55 11.90 6.22 9.23
CA GLU A 55 10.79 7.15 9.00
C GLU A 55 9.44 6.44 9.18
N LEU A 56 9.23 5.33 8.48
CA LEU A 56 8.01 4.54 8.58
C LEU A 56 7.70 4.06 10.01
N LEU A 57 8.73 3.63 10.74
CA LEU A 57 8.57 3.21 12.13
C LEU A 57 8.28 4.39 13.04
N THR A 58 8.83 5.58 12.76
CA THR A 58 8.53 6.81 13.50
C THR A 58 7.06 7.19 13.33
N ASP A 59 6.54 7.11 12.11
CA ASP A 59 5.13 7.38 11.80
C ASP A 59 4.19 6.33 12.41
N ALA A 60 4.60 5.06 12.40
CA ALA A 60 3.78 3.95 12.89
C ALA A 60 3.89 3.72 14.41
N ALA A 61 4.97 4.17 15.06
CA ALA A 61 5.22 4.03 16.49
C ALA A 61 4.04 4.43 17.38
N PRO A 62 3.35 5.57 17.18
CA PRO A 62 2.22 5.96 18.03
C PRO A 62 0.97 5.09 17.86
N LEU A 63 0.88 4.25 16.82
CA LEU A 63 -0.32 3.46 16.54
C LEU A 63 -0.50 2.30 17.52
N SER A 64 0.59 1.66 18.00
CA SER A 64 0.46 0.62 19.03
C SER A 64 -0.04 1.19 20.37
N PRO A 65 0.50 2.30 20.90
CA PRO A 65 -0.08 2.96 22.07
C PRO A 65 -1.53 3.38 21.90
N ARG A 66 -1.94 3.84 20.70
CA ARG A 66 -3.34 4.15 20.39
C ARG A 66 -4.24 2.92 20.50
N LEU A 67 -3.82 1.78 19.93
CA LEU A 67 -4.53 0.51 20.10
C LEU A 67 -4.63 0.10 21.58
N ASP A 68 -3.54 0.22 22.35
CA ASP A 68 -3.57 -0.08 23.79
C ASP A 68 -4.50 0.85 24.57
N ALA A 69 -4.56 2.14 24.20
CA ALA A 69 -5.48 3.11 24.79
C ALA A 69 -6.93 2.78 24.45
N ALA A 70 -7.23 2.47 23.18
CA ALA A 70 -8.55 2.01 22.76
C ALA A 70 -8.96 0.75 23.53
N ALA A 71 -8.07 -0.23 23.64
CA ALA A 71 -8.35 -1.46 24.38
C ALA A 71 -8.62 -1.25 25.88
N LYS A 72 -8.06 -0.19 26.50
CA LYS A 72 -8.37 0.18 27.88
C LYS A 72 -9.74 0.87 28.01
N ALA A 73 -10.19 1.55 26.96
CA ALA A 73 -11.47 2.25 26.91
C ALA A 73 -12.66 1.30 26.63
N ILE A 74 -12.39 0.11 26.07
CA ILE A 74 -13.38 -0.92 25.76
C ILE A 74 -13.77 -1.70 27.02
N ARG A 75 -15.07 -1.79 27.29
CA ARG A 75 -15.68 -2.51 28.41
C ARG A 75 -15.86 -4.00 28.11
N ALA A 76 -16.14 -4.36 26.86
CA ALA A 76 -16.22 -5.76 26.42
C ALA A 76 -14.85 -6.46 26.52
N PRO A 77 -14.65 -7.40 27.47
CA PRO A 77 -13.33 -7.94 27.79
C PRO A 77 -12.71 -8.72 26.61
N GLN A 78 -13.55 -9.43 25.85
CA GLN A 78 -13.13 -10.17 24.66
C GLN A 78 -12.60 -9.25 23.56
N ILE A 79 -13.31 -8.17 23.22
CA ILE A 79 -12.88 -7.22 22.19
C ILE A 79 -11.63 -6.46 22.66
N ALA A 80 -11.59 -6.05 23.93
CA ALA A 80 -10.41 -5.42 24.52
C ALA A 80 -9.17 -6.34 24.42
N ALA A 81 -9.32 -7.65 24.64
CA ALA A 81 -8.22 -8.60 24.49
C ALA A 81 -7.72 -8.70 23.04
N ARG A 82 -8.62 -8.70 22.06
CA ARG A 82 -8.27 -8.68 20.63
C ARG A 82 -7.50 -7.43 20.24
N VAL A 83 -7.94 -6.26 20.68
CA VAL A 83 -7.25 -4.99 20.39
C VAL A 83 -5.85 -4.94 21.04
N ARG A 84 -5.69 -5.47 22.27
CA ARG A 84 -4.35 -5.62 22.88
C ARG A 84 -3.46 -6.58 22.09
N HIS A 85 -4.03 -7.66 21.57
CA HIS A 85 -3.29 -8.60 20.75
C HIS A 85 -2.82 -7.94 19.43
N LEU A 86 -3.68 -7.18 18.76
CA LEU A 86 -3.30 -6.34 17.61
C LEU A 86 -2.11 -5.41 17.93
N ALA A 87 -2.15 -4.71 19.07
CA ALA A 87 -1.06 -3.85 19.52
C ALA A 87 0.25 -4.63 19.75
N SER A 88 0.16 -5.83 20.33
CA SER A 88 1.30 -6.73 20.51
C SER A 88 1.89 -7.20 19.18
N LEU A 89 1.06 -7.60 18.22
CA LEU A 89 1.49 -8.03 16.89
C LEU A 89 2.17 -6.88 16.13
N ALA A 90 1.62 -5.66 16.20
CA ALA A 90 2.22 -4.48 15.61
C ALA A 90 3.64 -4.21 16.17
N ARG A 91 3.81 -4.25 17.49
CA ARG A 91 5.13 -4.12 18.14
C ARG A 91 6.10 -5.23 17.70
N GLY A 92 5.62 -6.46 17.58
CA GLY A 92 6.41 -7.57 17.08
C GLY A 92 6.92 -7.33 15.66
N ILE A 93 6.08 -6.77 14.78
CA ILE A 93 6.44 -6.41 13.41
C ILE A 93 7.46 -5.25 13.40
N PHE A 94 7.31 -4.25 14.27
CA PHE A 94 8.28 -3.14 14.37
C PHE A 94 9.67 -3.67 14.73
N VAL A 95 9.77 -4.50 15.77
CA VAL A 95 11.03 -5.11 16.19
C VAL A 95 11.63 -6.02 15.10
N ALA A 96 10.79 -6.75 14.36
CA ALA A 96 11.25 -7.57 13.25
C ALA A 96 11.80 -6.73 12.09
N LEU A 97 11.17 -5.59 11.80
CA LEU A 97 11.61 -4.67 10.75
C LEU A 97 12.88 -3.91 11.14
N GLU A 98 13.06 -3.56 12.41
CA GLU A 98 14.32 -2.98 12.91
C GLU A 98 15.49 -3.93 12.75
N LYS A 99 15.26 -5.24 12.98
CA LYS A 99 16.28 -6.29 12.81
C LYS A 99 16.60 -6.58 11.35
N ASP A 100 15.62 -6.51 10.46
CA ASP A 100 15.80 -6.70 9.02
C ASP A 100 15.08 -5.60 8.21
N PRO A 101 15.75 -4.47 7.97
CA PRO A 101 15.21 -3.35 7.19
C PRO A 101 14.91 -3.70 5.73
N LEU A 102 15.48 -4.77 5.18
CA LEU A 102 15.27 -5.16 3.78
C LEU A 102 13.84 -5.64 3.52
N ARG A 103 13.09 -5.92 4.58
CA ARG A 103 11.69 -6.39 4.51
C ARG A 103 10.68 -5.26 4.43
N VAL A 104 11.12 -4.00 4.44
CA VAL A 104 10.26 -2.82 4.47
C VAL A 104 9.18 -2.81 3.40
N GLU A 105 9.50 -3.24 2.17
CA GLU A 105 8.53 -3.29 1.08
C GLU A 105 7.34 -4.20 1.38
N ARG A 106 7.56 -5.28 2.13
CA ARG A 106 6.52 -6.26 2.51
C ARG A 106 5.59 -5.72 3.60
N VAL A 107 6.12 -4.89 4.50
CA VAL A 107 5.40 -4.35 5.67
C VAL A 107 4.95 -2.90 5.51
N ARG A 108 5.41 -2.21 4.46
CA ARG A 108 5.08 -0.80 4.21
C ARG A 108 3.58 -0.57 4.26
N ARG A 109 2.80 -1.34 3.50
CA ARG A 109 1.34 -1.15 3.43
C ARG A 109 0.63 -1.50 4.75
N PHE A 110 1.19 -2.44 5.50
CA PHE A 110 0.74 -2.71 6.86
C PHE A 110 0.91 -1.48 7.75
N LEU A 111 2.10 -0.90 7.77
CA LEU A 111 2.42 0.27 8.59
C LEU A 111 1.64 1.52 8.16
N THR A 112 1.49 1.76 6.86
CA THR A 112 0.94 3.03 6.36
C THR A 112 -0.58 3.02 6.17
N TYR A 113 -1.25 1.87 6.23
CA TYR A 113 -2.67 1.79 5.89
C TYR A 113 -3.46 0.84 6.79
N TYR A 114 -3.00 -0.40 6.97
CA TYR A 114 -3.78 -1.38 7.75
C TYR A 114 -3.72 -1.09 9.25
N LEU A 115 -2.53 -0.78 9.79
CA LEU A 115 -2.35 -0.50 11.20
C LEU A 115 -3.08 0.79 11.65
N PRO A 116 -3.00 1.93 10.93
CA PRO A 116 -3.81 3.11 11.25
C PRO A 116 -5.31 2.82 11.24
N ARG A 117 -5.80 2.11 10.20
CA ARG A 117 -7.21 1.76 10.10
C ARG A 117 -7.68 0.84 11.23
N ALA A 118 -6.84 -0.11 11.66
CA ALA A 118 -7.16 -0.95 12.82
C ALA A 118 -7.29 -0.11 14.11
N ALA A 119 -6.43 0.90 14.30
CA ALA A 119 -6.55 1.84 15.42
C ALA A 119 -7.85 2.65 15.35
N GLU A 120 -8.20 3.19 14.18
CA GLU A 120 -9.46 3.91 13.97
C GLU A 120 -10.69 3.06 14.29
N ILE A 121 -10.70 1.79 13.87
CA ILE A 121 -11.81 0.86 14.14
C ILE A 121 -11.91 0.55 15.63
N ALA A 122 -10.79 0.32 16.31
CA ALA A 122 -10.78 0.08 17.75
C ALA A 122 -11.27 1.31 18.55
N GLU A 123 -10.84 2.51 18.15
CA GLU A 123 -11.31 3.78 18.74
C GLU A 123 -12.81 4.00 18.48
N ALA A 124 -13.29 3.71 17.27
CA ALA A 124 -14.69 3.78 16.92
C ALA A 124 -15.55 2.80 17.73
N TYR A 125 -15.08 1.56 17.94
CA TYR A 125 -15.76 0.61 18.81
C TYR A 125 -15.89 1.15 20.24
N ALA A 126 -14.79 1.65 20.80
CA ALA A 126 -14.78 2.22 22.15
C ALA A 126 -15.77 3.40 22.28
N ALA A 127 -15.81 4.29 21.28
CA ALA A 127 -16.75 5.41 21.24
C ALA A 127 -18.22 4.96 21.13
N LEU A 128 -18.50 3.95 20.29
CA LEU A 128 -19.84 3.37 20.14
C LEU A 128 -20.34 2.74 21.45
N GLU A 129 -19.48 2.01 22.15
CA GLU A 129 -19.80 1.35 23.42
C GLU A 129 -20.06 2.36 24.56
N GLN A 130 -19.41 3.53 24.50
CA GLN A 130 -19.57 4.60 25.49
C GLN A 130 -20.72 5.56 25.17
N SER A 131 -21.33 5.46 23.98
CA SER A 131 -22.47 6.27 23.57
C SER A 131 -23.66 6.12 24.54
N ALA A 132 -24.39 7.20 24.78
CA ALA A 132 -25.60 7.18 25.61
C ALA A 132 -26.72 6.29 25.05
N LEU A 133 -26.74 6.09 23.73
CA LEU A 133 -27.65 5.19 23.01
C LEU A 133 -26.81 4.31 22.07
N PRO A 134 -26.27 3.18 22.56
CA PRO A 134 -25.49 2.27 21.74
C PRO A 134 -26.39 1.59 20.70
N ASP A 135 -26.01 1.68 19.43
CA ASP A 135 -26.57 0.84 18.38
C ASP A 135 -25.97 -0.57 18.51
N ALA A 136 -26.74 -1.49 19.08
CA ALA A 136 -26.29 -2.86 19.33
C ALA A 136 -25.89 -3.61 18.05
N ALA A 137 -26.56 -3.34 16.92
CA ALA A 137 -26.24 -3.98 15.65
C ALA A 137 -24.90 -3.47 15.11
N ARG A 138 -24.67 -2.16 15.19
CA ARG A 138 -23.38 -1.55 14.80
C ARG A 138 -22.24 -1.94 15.74
N LEU A 139 -22.50 -2.08 17.03
CA LEU A 139 -21.50 -2.53 18.00
C LEU A 139 -21.08 -3.98 17.70
N ALA A 140 -22.05 -4.87 17.48
CA ALA A 140 -21.80 -6.26 17.12
C ALA A 140 -21.00 -6.37 15.81
N SER A 141 -21.42 -5.67 14.76
CA SER A 141 -20.71 -5.71 13.46
C SER A 141 -19.29 -5.16 13.56
N THR A 142 -19.07 -4.09 14.32
CA THR A 142 -17.72 -3.55 14.55
C THR A 142 -16.86 -4.52 15.37
N GLY A 143 -17.44 -5.23 16.34
CA GLY A 143 -16.76 -6.29 17.09
C GLY A 143 -16.31 -7.44 16.19
N GLU A 144 -17.17 -7.92 15.29
CA GLU A 144 -16.81 -8.95 14.31
C GLU A 144 -15.68 -8.50 13.38
N LEU A 145 -15.68 -7.23 12.97
CA LEU A 145 -14.58 -6.68 12.17
C LEU A 145 -13.26 -6.71 12.94
N ILE A 146 -13.27 -6.39 14.24
CA ILE A 146 -12.07 -6.49 15.10
C ILE A 146 -11.58 -7.94 15.19
N ASP A 147 -12.48 -8.91 15.33
CA ASP A 147 -12.11 -10.34 15.35
C ASP A 147 -11.46 -10.77 14.02
N ARG A 148 -12.01 -10.35 12.88
CA ARG A 148 -11.44 -10.63 11.56
C ARG A 148 -10.06 -9.97 11.38
N LEU A 149 -9.91 -8.73 11.86
CA LEU A 149 -8.63 -8.01 11.84
C LEU A 149 -7.57 -8.73 12.69
N ASP A 150 -7.93 -9.17 13.90
CA ASP A 150 -7.04 -9.93 14.79
C ASP A 150 -6.51 -11.20 14.11
N ALA A 151 -7.40 -11.97 13.50
CA ALA A 151 -7.02 -13.18 12.76
C ALA A 151 -6.10 -12.87 11.57
N ALA A 152 -6.40 -11.82 10.81
CA ALA A 152 -5.58 -11.40 9.67
C ALA A 152 -4.18 -10.94 10.09
N PHE A 153 -4.09 -10.12 11.13
CA PHE A 153 -2.81 -9.63 11.67
C PHE A 153 -1.98 -10.79 12.24
N THR A 154 -2.61 -11.74 12.92
CA THR A 154 -1.93 -12.92 13.47
C THR A 154 -1.27 -13.74 12.37
N ARG A 155 -2.01 -14.01 11.29
CA ARG A 155 -1.47 -14.71 10.10
C ARG A 155 -0.35 -13.92 9.46
N TYR A 156 -0.55 -12.61 9.29
CA TYR A 156 0.46 -11.73 8.72
C TYR A 156 1.76 -11.73 9.52
N ALA A 157 1.68 -11.61 10.85
CA ALA A 157 2.84 -11.62 11.73
C ALA A 157 3.54 -12.99 11.76
N ALA A 158 2.79 -14.10 11.74
CA ALA A 158 3.36 -15.45 11.63
C ALA A 158 4.14 -15.62 10.32
N ASN A 159 3.58 -15.17 9.20
CA ASN A 159 4.21 -15.29 7.88
C ASN A 159 5.40 -14.33 7.70
N LEU A 160 5.46 -13.25 8.50
CA LEU A 160 6.68 -12.47 8.62
C LEU A 160 7.80 -13.26 9.31
N ARG A 161 7.56 -14.39 9.99
CA ARG A 161 8.63 -15.17 10.63
C ARG A 161 9.17 -16.29 9.75
N ASP A 162 8.34 -16.87 8.89
CA ASP A 162 8.63 -18.17 8.27
C ASP A 162 9.36 -18.14 6.92
N ALA A 163 9.75 -16.97 6.40
CA ALA A 163 10.56 -16.80 5.17
C ALA A 163 9.99 -17.38 3.84
N ASP A 164 8.99 -18.26 3.84
CA ASP A 164 8.34 -18.85 2.66
C ASP A 164 7.15 -17.99 2.16
N LEU A 165 7.28 -17.40 0.97
CA LEU A 165 6.55 -16.18 0.57
C LEU A 165 5.90 -16.17 -0.83
N ASP A 166 5.59 -17.30 -1.46
CA ASP A 166 4.99 -17.27 -2.81
C ASP A 166 3.45 -17.39 -2.84
N LYS A 167 2.78 -17.75 -1.74
CA LYS A 167 1.32 -18.03 -1.74
C LYS A 167 0.44 -16.95 -1.10
N LEU A 168 1.02 -15.96 -0.43
CA LEU A 168 0.31 -15.18 0.59
C LEU A 168 -0.25 -13.82 0.14
N ASP A 169 0.35 -13.18 -0.85
CA ASP A 169 -0.12 -11.90 -1.39
C ASP A 169 -1.51 -12.05 -2.05
N ILE A 170 -1.87 -13.28 -2.44
CA ILE A 170 -3.15 -13.67 -3.03
C ILE A 170 -4.26 -13.73 -1.97
N GLU A 171 -4.01 -14.36 -0.82
CA GLU A 171 -5.02 -14.53 0.23
C GLU A 171 -5.37 -13.19 0.91
N LEU A 172 -4.39 -12.28 1.03
CA LEU A 172 -4.60 -10.91 1.54
C LEU A 172 -5.30 -10.00 0.53
N LYS A 173 -5.04 -10.16 -0.77
CA LYS A 173 -5.81 -9.52 -1.85
C LYS A 173 -7.26 -10.02 -1.89
N LEU A 174 -7.49 -11.31 -1.64
CA LEU A 174 -8.83 -11.89 -1.59
C LEU A 174 -9.63 -11.38 -0.39
N LEU A 175 -9.01 -11.35 0.80
CA LEU A 175 -9.64 -10.76 2.00
C LEU A 175 -9.90 -9.26 1.81
N LYS A 176 -9.00 -8.53 1.15
CA LYS A 176 -9.18 -7.13 0.76
C LYS A 176 -10.32 -6.96 -0.26
N SER A 177 -10.44 -7.85 -1.24
CA SER A 177 -11.52 -7.81 -2.23
C SER A 177 -12.86 -8.00 -1.53
N SER A 178 -12.96 -8.97 -0.62
CA SER A 178 -14.15 -9.17 0.20
C SER A 178 -14.40 -8.00 1.16
N LEU A 179 -13.37 -7.39 1.73
CA LEU A 179 -13.51 -6.19 2.57
C LEU A 179 -13.98 -4.98 1.75
N ASP A 180 -13.39 -4.67 0.60
CA ASP A 180 -13.79 -3.53 -0.23
C ASP A 180 -15.18 -3.72 -0.85
N GLU A 181 -15.58 -4.97 -1.12
CA GLU A 181 -16.90 -5.35 -1.64
C GLU A 181 -17.98 -5.28 -0.55
N ASP A 182 -17.71 -5.77 0.66
CA ASP A 182 -18.61 -5.64 1.82
C ASP A 182 -18.64 -4.20 2.40
N LEU A 183 -17.56 -3.43 2.25
CA LEU A 183 -17.40 -2.05 2.76
C LEU A 183 -17.61 -0.97 1.68
N GLY A 184 -18.25 -1.26 0.54
CA GLY A 184 -18.53 -0.26 -0.52
C GLY A 184 -19.00 1.09 0.05
N PRO A 185 -18.70 2.24 -0.61
CA PRO A 185 -18.32 3.58 -0.07
C PRO A 185 -19.11 4.15 1.13
N ALA A 186 -19.25 3.39 2.21
CA ALA A 186 -20.13 3.69 3.34
C ALA A 186 -19.45 4.54 4.43
N ILE A 187 -18.36 5.21 4.08
CA ILE A 187 -17.84 6.35 4.86
C ILE A 187 -17.59 7.53 3.91
N ALA A 188 -18.59 7.84 3.08
CA ALA A 188 -18.79 9.25 2.75
C ALA A 188 -19.30 9.92 4.04
N PRO A 189 -18.72 11.06 4.48
CA PRO A 189 -19.42 11.88 5.47
C PRO A 189 -20.80 12.15 4.88
N ALA A 190 -21.85 11.88 5.66
CA ALA A 190 -23.19 12.31 5.30
C ALA A 190 -23.08 13.81 4.96
N ARG A 191 -23.10 14.16 3.68
CA ARG A 191 -23.31 15.54 3.28
C ARG A 191 -24.68 15.85 3.82
N THR A 192 -24.70 16.65 4.87
CA THR A 192 -25.88 17.25 5.46
C THR A 192 -26.85 17.59 4.34
N THR A 193 -28.02 16.97 4.32
CA THR A 193 -29.12 17.21 3.39
C THR A 193 -29.76 18.59 3.64
N ALA A 194 -28.97 19.59 4.03
CA ALA A 194 -29.38 20.97 4.27
C ALA A 194 -28.92 21.92 3.15
N GLU A 195 -28.04 21.51 2.22
CA GLU A 195 -27.59 22.41 1.14
C GLU A 195 -28.35 22.27 -0.20
N ILE A 196 -29.26 21.29 -0.34
CA ILE A 196 -30.01 21.11 -1.60
C ILE A 196 -31.27 21.97 -1.68
N THR A 197 -31.79 22.49 -0.55
CA THR A 197 -32.96 23.40 -0.55
C THR A 197 -32.62 24.89 -0.71
N ALA A 198 -31.33 25.27 -0.75
CA ALA A 198 -30.94 26.69 -0.89
C ALA A 198 -30.71 27.15 -2.35
N ASN A 199 -30.68 26.24 -3.33
CA ASN A 199 -30.38 26.58 -4.73
C ASN A 199 -31.52 26.29 -5.72
N GLN A 200 -32.75 26.08 -5.23
CA GLN A 200 -33.97 25.92 -6.04
C GLN A 200 -34.89 27.15 -6.01
N GLY A 201 -34.34 28.33 -5.68
CA GLY A 201 -35.09 29.59 -5.58
C GLY A 201 -34.51 30.75 -6.41
N LYS A 202 -33.49 30.53 -7.26
CA LYS A 202 -32.86 31.59 -8.06
C LYS A 202 -32.81 31.19 -9.54
N GLY A 203 -33.98 31.11 -10.16
CA GLY A 203 -34.10 30.74 -11.58
C GLY A 203 -35.45 31.08 -12.21
N ARG A 204 -36.24 32.00 -11.63
CA ARG A 204 -37.41 32.61 -12.27
C ARG A 204 -37.56 34.06 -11.83
N ALA A 205 -37.01 34.96 -12.65
CA ALA A 205 -37.49 36.31 -12.89
C ALA A 205 -37.07 36.66 -14.32
#